data_AF-A0A959VTK6-F1
#
_entry.id   AF-A0A959VTK6-F1
#
_cell.length_a   1.000
_cell.length_b   1.000
_cell.length_c   1.000
_cell.angle_alpha   90.00
_cell.angle_beta   90.00
_cell.angle_gamma   90.00
#
_symmetry.space_group_name_H-M   'P 1'
#
loop_
_entity.id
_entity.type
_entity.pdbx_description
1 polymer ?
#
loop_
_entity_poly.entity_id
_entity_poly.type
_entity_poly.pdbx_seq_one_letter_code
_entity_poly.pdbx_strand_id
1 'polypeptide(L)'
;MKENESKTPGPPPFELALEDHGPRVHSWLVTRVGPDRADDVFQETMLSALKAWNRVEVGSVRAWLFAIARNRAVDDDRRFGRRPAPEGEIDSWPSAEVTERFEDPVWDRVRELPDKQ
;
A
#
# COMPACT_ATOMS: atom_id res chain seq x y z
N MET A 1 -3.90 42.65 4.81
CA MET A 1 -4.14 41.56 3.85
C MET A 1 -3.42 40.34 4.40
N LYS A 2 -4.15 39.41 5.04
CA LYS A 2 -3.56 38.21 5.66
C LYS A 2 -3.67 37.03 4.69
N GLU A 3 -2.50 36.47 4.41
CA GLU A 3 -2.19 35.03 4.26
C GLU A 3 -3.21 34.16 3.52
N ASN A 4 -2.93 33.91 2.23
CA ASN A 4 -3.41 32.73 1.52
C ASN A 4 -2.64 31.52 2.06
N GLU A 5 -3.19 30.89 3.09
CA GLU A 5 -2.71 29.60 3.58
C GLU A 5 -3.18 28.53 2.59
N SER A 6 -2.28 28.13 1.69
CA SER A 6 -2.47 27.05 0.73
C SER A 6 -2.65 25.73 1.48
N LYS A 7 -3.87 25.46 1.94
CA LYS A 7 -4.24 24.14 2.46
C LYS A 7 -4.13 23.17 1.29
N THR A 8 -3.09 22.32 1.31
CA THR A 8 -3.01 21.17 0.40
C THR A 8 -4.36 20.46 0.48
N PRO A 9 -5.10 20.27 -0.63
CA PRO A 9 -6.36 19.57 -0.54
C PRO A 9 -6.06 18.21 0.05
N GLY A 10 -6.78 17.84 1.12
CA GLY A 10 -6.67 16.52 1.70
C GLY A 10 -6.93 15.44 0.65
N PRO A 11 -6.69 14.16 0.97
CA PRO A 11 -6.97 13.10 0.03
C PRO A 11 -8.44 13.16 -0.43
N PRO A 12 -8.77 12.62 -1.63
CA PRO A 12 -10.15 12.55 -2.10
C PRO A 12 -11.05 11.82 -1.06
N PRO A 13 -12.38 11.82 -1.23
CA PRO A 13 -13.23 10.89 -0.48
C PRO A 13 -12.67 9.46 -0.53
N PHE A 14 -12.70 8.76 0.60
CA PHE A 14 -12.11 7.42 0.72
C PHE A 14 -12.79 6.44 -0.25
N GLU A 15 -14.08 6.61 -0.50
CA GLU A 15 -14.87 5.83 -1.43
C GLU A 15 -14.30 5.88 -2.84
N LEU A 16 -13.89 7.06 -3.33
CA LEU A 16 -13.28 7.20 -4.65
C LEU A 16 -11.92 6.50 -4.72
N ALA A 17 -11.11 6.64 -3.66
CA ALA A 17 -9.83 5.94 -3.59
C ALA A 17 -10.01 4.41 -3.55
N LEU A 18 -11.03 3.92 -2.86
CA LEU A 18 -11.37 2.51 -2.78
C LEU A 18 -11.84 1.99 -4.13
N GLU A 19 -12.71 2.71 -4.84
CA GLU A 19 -13.17 2.37 -6.18
C GLU A 19 -12.01 2.33 -7.18
N ASP A 20 -11.14 3.36 -7.18
CA ASP A 20 -10.07 3.51 -8.15
C ASP A 20 -8.90 2.52 -7.93
N HIS A 21 -8.64 2.11 -6.69
CA HIS A 21 -7.42 1.37 -6.33
C HIS A 21 -7.66 0.06 -5.59
N GLY A 22 -8.80 -0.11 -4.94
CA GLY A 22 -9.16 -1.32 -4.19
C GLY A 22 -8.99 -2.61 -5.00
N PRO A 23 -9.56 -2.74 -6.21
CA PRO A 23 -9.41 -3.95 -7.03
C PRO A 23 -7.95 -4.29 -7.35
N ARG A 24 -7.11 -3.28 -7.57
CA ARG A 24 -5.67 -3.48 -7.86
C ARG A 24 -4.90 -3.92 -6.62
N VAL A 25 -5.22 -3.35 -5.45
CA VAL A 25 -4.62 -3.75 -4.16
C VAL A 25 -5.02 -5.18 -3.83
N HIS A 26 -6.30 -5.52 -3.97
CA HIS A 26 -6.81 -6.88 -3.76
C HIS A 26 -6.16 -7.90 -4.69
N SER A 27 -6.13 -7.61 -6.01
CA SER A 27 -5.49 -8.50 -6.99
C SER A 27 -4.01 -8.74 -6.65
N TRP A 28 -3.30 -7.69 -6.23
CA TRP A 28 -1.91 -7.83 -5.79
C TRP A 28 -1.79 -8.68 -4.51
N LEU A 29 -2.69 -8.51 -3.54
CA LEU A 29 -2.73 -9.35 -2.35
C LEU A 29 -3.00 -10.82 -2.66
N VAL A 30 -3.91 -11.14 -3.60
CA VAL A 30 -4.13 -12.52 -4.06
C VAL A 30 -2.84 -13.14 -4.58
N THR A 31 -2.05 -12.40 -5.36
CA THR A 31 -0.74 -12.89 -5.83
C THR A 31 0.30 -13.01 -4.72
N ARG A 32 0.14 -12.27 -3.62
CA ARG A 32 1.15 -12.14 -2.57
C ARG A 32 0.94 -13.10 -1.39
N VAL A 33 -0.29 -13.25 -0.91
CA VAL A 33 -0.63 -14.09 0.26
C VAL A 33 -1.53 -15.28 -0.11
N GLY A 34 -1.89 -15.42 -1.39
CA GLY A 34 -2.81 -16.44 -1.87
C GLY A 34 -4.29 -16.06 -1.70
N PRO A 35 -5.19 -16.70 -2.46
CA PRO A 35 -6.61 -16.34 -2.50
C PRO A 35 -7.31 -16.53 -1.15
N ASP A 36 -6.90 -17.52 -0.35
CA ASP A 36 -7.56 -17.85 0.92
C ASP A 36 -7.36 -16.78 2.01
N ARG A 37 -6.27 -15.99 1.92
CA ARG A 37 -5.91 -14.98 2.92
C ARG A 37 -6.08 -13.55 2.42
N ALA A 38 -6.15 -13.35 1.11
CA ALA A 38 -6.15 -12.03 0.49
C ALA A 38 -7.33 -11.15 0.93
N ASP A 39 -8.52 -11.73 1.10
CA ASP A 39 -9.71 -10.99 1.52
C ASP A 39 -9.53 -10.37 2.91
N ASP A 40 -9.02 -11.15 3.87
CA ASP A 40 -8.79 -10.69 5.24
C ASP A 40 -7.70 -9.61 5.28
N VAL A 41 -6.58 -9.85 4.60
CA VAL A 41 -5.48 -8.88 4.51
C VAL A 41 -5.92 -7.59 3.81
N PHE A 42 -6.79 -7.70 2.80
CA PHE A 42 -7.37 -6.56 2.11
C PHE A 42 -8.27 -5.75 3.05
N GLN A 43 -9.15 -6.40 3.81
CA GLN A 43 -10.00 -5.72 4.80
C GLN A 43 -9.16 -5.00 5.87
N GLU A 44 -8.13 -5.66 6.42
CA GLU A 44 -7.22 -5.03 7.39
C GLU A 44 -6.50 -3.82 6.78
N THR A 45 -6.12 -3.90 5.50
CA THR A 45 -5.51 -2.80 4.74
C THR A 45 -6.47 -1.62 4.63
N MET A 46 -7.70 -1.84 4.16
CA MET A 46 -8.69 -0.78 3.99
C MET A 46 -9.09 -0.14 5.32
N LEU A 47 -9.26 -0.93 6.38
CA LEU A 47 -9.53 -0.41 7.73
C LEU A 47 -8.38 0.44 8.28
N SER A 48 -7.14 0.03 7.98
CA SER A 48 -5.94 0.81 8.38
C SER A 48 -5.86 2.12 7.62
N ALA A 49 -6.15 2.10 6.32
CA ALA A 49 -6.19 3.28 5.47
C ALA A 49 -7.29 4.25 5.95
N LEU A 50 -8.51 3.76 6.16
CA LEU A 50 -9.64 4.58 6.62
C LEU A 50 -9.35 5.28 7.96
N LYS A 51 -8.71 4.59 8.91
CA LYS A 51 -8.30 5.16 10.21
C LYS A 51 -7.29 6.30 10.08
N ALA A 52 -6.42 6.25 9.09
CA ALA A 52 -5.38 7.24 8.85
C ALA A 52 -5.80 8.35 7.87
N TRP A 53 -6.91 8.16 7.15
CA TRP A 53 -7.30 8.96 5.99
C TRP A 53 -7.32 10.47 6.22
N ASN A 54 -7.96 10.92 7.30
CA ASN A 54 -8.10 12.35 7.57
C ASN A 54 -6.81 13.04 8.05
N ARG A 55 -5.73 12.29 8.22
CA ARG A 55 -4.45 12.79 8.75
C ARG A 55 -3.32 12.65 7.74
N VAL A 56 -3.59 12.06 6.58
CA VAL A 56 -2.55 11.78 5.60
C VAL A 56 -2.52 12.88 4.56
N GLU A 57 -1.32 13.40 4.29
CA GLU A 57 -1.04 14.20 3.11
C GLU A 57 -0.21 13.32 2.18
N VAL A 58 -0.74 12.98 1.02
CA VAL A 58 -0.09 12.06 0.07
C VAL A 58 0.01 12.68 -1.31
N GLY A 59 1.20 12.55 -1.92
CA GLY A 59 1.38 12.86 -3.35
C GLY A 59 0.75 11.79 -4.26
N SER A 60 0.57 10.57 -3.75
CA SER A 60 -0.14 9.48 -4.42
C SER A 60 -0.88 8.60 -3.42
N VAL A 61 -2.21 8.56 -3.55
CA VAL A 61 -3.07 7.66 -2.77
C VAL A 61 -2.76 6.20 -3.10
N ARG A 62 -2.54 5.89 -4.39
CA ARG A 62 -2.20 4.55 -4.86
C ARG A 62 -0.95 4.03 -4.15
N ALA A 63 0.16 4.76 -4.23
CA ALA A 63 1.42 4.33 -3.62
C ALA A 63 1.28 4.14 -2.10
N TRP A 64 0.53 5.03 -1.45
CA TRP A 64 0.27 4.94 -0.02
C TRP A 64 -0.55 3.69 0.37
N LEU A 65 -1.61 3.35 -0.38
CA LEU A 65 -2.39 2.13 -0.16
C LEU A 65 -1.54 0.87 -0.35
N PHE A 66 -0.68 0.82 -1.37
CA PHE A 66 0.24 -0.30 -1.57
C PHE A 66 1.29 -0.42 -0.46
N ALA A 67 1.75 0.69 0.11
CA ALA A 67 2.66 0.65 1.26
C ALA A 67 1.99 0.02 2.49
N ILE A 68 0.73 0.35 2.76
CA ILE A 68 -0.05 -0.28 3.84
C ILE A 68 -0.25 -1.78 3.53
N ALA A 69 -0.70 -2.12 2.31
CA ALA A 69 -0.95 -3.50 1.90
C ALA A 69 0.30 -4.37 2.03
N ARG A 70 1.47 -3.85 1.64
CA ARG A 70 2.76 -4.53 1.80
C ARG A 70 3.06 -4.85 3.26
N ASN A 71 2.88 -3.88 4.16
CA ASN A 71 3.12 -4.12 5.58
C ASN A 71 2.16 -5.18 6.14
N ARG A 72 0.89 -5.15 5.72
CA ARG A 72 -0.11 -6.15 6.12
C ARG A 72 0.22 -7.56 5.61
N ALA A 73 0.65 -7.69 4.35
CA ALA A 73 1.08 -8.98 3.80
C ALA A 73 2.29 -9.56 4.54
N VAL A 74 3.29 -8.73 4.87
CA VAL A 74 4.46 -9.17 5.65
C VAL A 74 4.06 -9.60 7.06
N ASP A 75 3.15 -8.88 7.70
CA ASP A 75 2.65 -9.23 9.02
C ASP A 75 1.82 -10.52 9.00
N ASP A 76 1.04 -10.77 7.94
CA ASP A 76 0.32 -12.02 7.73
C ASP A 76 1.26 -13.21 7.56
N ASP A 77 2.26 -13.11 6.68
CA ASP A 77 3.28 -14.17 6.49
C ASP A 77 3.99 -14.52 7.81
N ARG A 78 4.32 -13.51 8.62
CA ARG A 78 4.93 -13.69 9.95
C ARG A 78 4.00 -14.40 10.94
N ARG A 79 2.68 -14.16 10.86
CA ARG A 79 1.68 -14.86 11.69
C ARG A 79 1.51 -16.30 11.21
N PHE A 80 1.48 -16.52 9.91
CA PHE A 80 1.31 -17.84 9.31
C PHE A 80 2.50 -18.76 9.60
N GLY A 81 3.74 -18.29 9.42
CA GLY A 81 4.95 -19.08 9.71
C GLY A 81 5.16 -19.42 11.19
N ARG A 82 4.46 -18.75 12.12
CA ARG A 82 4.45 -19.09 13.55
C ARG A 82 3.43 -20.17 13.92
N ARG A 83 2.53 -20.53 13.00
CA ARG A 83 1.63 -21.68 13.15
C ARG A 83 2.46 -22.96 12.93
N PRO A 84 2.30 -24.03 13.74
CA PRO A 84 3.02 -25.27 13.49
C PRO A 84 2.74 -25.74 12.05
N ALA A 85 3.77 -25.74 11.22
CA ALA A 85 3.64 -25.93 9.78
C ALA A 85 3.50 -27.42 9.43
N PRO A 86 2.59 -27.81 8.52
CA PRO A 86 2.82 -28.97 7.68
C PRO A 86 3.96 -28.64 6.71
N GLU A 87 4.78 -29.66 6.43
CA GLU A 87 6.12 -29.49 5.88
C GLU A 87 6.14 -28.94 4.43
N GLY A 88 6.85 -27.84 4.23
CA GLY A 88 7.51 -27.48 2.97
C GLY A 88 6.78 -26.53 2.01
N GLU A 89 7.21 -25.27 1.95
CA GLU A 89 7.53 -24.59 0.69
C GLU A 89 8.32 -23.31 0.99
N ILE A 90 9.43 -23.09 0.27
CA ILE A 90 10.25 -21.87 0.39
C ILE A 90 9.60 -20.82 -0.50
N ASP A 91 8.92 -19.84 0.12
CA ASP A 91 8.27 -18.73 -0.55
C ASP A 91 9.32 -17.76 -1.16
N SER A 92 9.44 -17.78 -2.49
CA SER A 92 10.31 -16.86 -3.21
C SER A 92 9.61 -15.51 -3.36
N TRP A 93 10.22 -14.48 -2.79
CA TRP A 93 9.82 -13.09 -2.99
C TRP A 93 9.82 -12.72 -4.47
N PRO A 94 8.80 -12.00 -4.99
CA PRO A 94 8.88 -11.45 -6.33
C PRO A 94 9.95 -10.35 -6.35
N SER A 95 10.75 -10.36 -7.42
CA SER A 95 11.81 -9.37 -7.68
C SER A 95 11.25 -7.95 -7.78
N ALA A 96 12.12 -6.96 -7.59
CA ALA A 96 11.82 -5.54 -7.74
C ALA A 96 11.05 -5.21 -9.03
N GLU A 97 11.27 -5.96 -10.12
CA GLU A 97 10.57 -5.82 -11.42
C GLU A 97 9.04 -5.90 -11.33
N VAL A 98 8.47 -6.70 -10.42
CA VAL A 98 7.00 -6.77 -10.24
C VAL A 98 6.49 -5.50 -9.55
N THR A 99 7.32 -4.90 -8.68
CA THR A 99 7.02 -3.65 -7.97
C THR A 99 7.07 -2.46 -8.93
N GLU A 100 8.06 -2.44 -9.84
CA GLU A 100 8.22 -1.42 -10.88
C GLU A 100 7.01 -1.30 -11.81
N ARG A 101 6.32 -2.41 -12.12
CA ARG A 101 5.08 -2.38 -12.93
C ARG A 101 3.92 -1.63 -12.26
N PHE A 102 4.01 -1.42 -10.95
CA PHE A 102 2.99 -0.76 -10.15
C PHE A 102 3.44 0.61 -9.62
N GLU A 103 4.68 1.03 -9.92
CA GLU A 103 5.24 2.29 -9.46
C GLU A 103 4.49 3.48 -10.07
N ASP A 104 4.05 4.33 -9.16
CA ASP A 104 3.65 5.69 -9.44
C ASP A 104 4.93 6.51 -9.71
N PRO A 105 5.01 7.37 -10.75
CA PRO A 105 6.20 8.16 -11.10
C PRO A 105 6.67 9.14 -10.00
N VAL A 106 6.04 9.16 -8.83
CA VAL A 106 6.48 9.88 -7.63
C VAL A 106 7.97 9.65 -7.31
N TRP A 107 8.52 8.45 -7.55
CA TRP A 107 9.94 8.17 -7.29
C TRP A 107 10.89 8.85 -8.27
N ASP A 108 10.44 9.19 -9.48
CA ASP A 108 11.22 9.99 -10.42
C ASP A 108 11.45 11.40 -9.86
N ARG A 109 10.43 11.95 -9.19
CA ARG A 109 10.52 13.26 -8.55
C ARG A 109 11.43 13.25 -7.31
N VAL A 110 11.49 12.14 -6.58
CA VAL A 110 12.41 11.97 -5.44
C VAL A 110 13.86 11.89 -5.92
N ARG A 111 14.12 11.27 -7.08
CA ARG A 111 15.44 11.21 -7.70
C ARG A 111 15.94 12.56 -8.24
N GLU A 112 15.04 13.50 -8.50
CA GLU A 112 15.36 14.87 -8.94
C GLU A 112 15.60 15.85 -7.78
N LEU A 113 15.47 15.43 -6.52
CA LEU A 113 15.74 16.30 -5.39
C LEU A 113 17.25 16.58 -5.29
N PRO A 114 17.67 17.85 -5.20
CA PRO A 114 19.07 18.17 -4.96
C PRO A 114 19.49 17.63 -3.59
N ASP A 115 20.73 17.11 -3.51
CA ASP A 115 21.29 16.62 -2.25
C ASP A 115 21.22 17.69 -1.17
N LYS A 116 20.83 17.26 0.04
CA LYS A 116 20.64 18.10 1.24
C LYS A 116 21.74 19.15 1.35
N GLN A 117 21.36 20.43 1.30
CA GLN A 117 22.16 21.55 1.81
C GLN A 117 22.06 21.65 3.32
#